data_AF-A0A822AUV7-F1
#
_entry.id   AF-A0A822AUV7-F1
#
_cell.length_a   1.000
_cell.length_b   1.000
_cell.length_c   1.000
_cell.angle_alpha   90.00
_cell.angle_beta   90.00
_cell.angle_gamma   90.00
#
_symmetry.space_group_name_H-M   'P 1'
#
loop_
_entity.id
_entity.type
_entity.pdbx_description
1 polymer ?
#
loop_
_entity_poly.entity_id
_entity_poly.type
_entity_poly.pdbx_seq_one_letter_code
_entity_poly.pdbx_strand_id
1 'polypeptide(L)' 'PPKMIQRPDSLIQITKDETLSIKCSFRGRPEPTINWLYNGEEFTMHGSPITDGVLSLTQAKEG' A
#
# COMPACT_ATOMS: atom_id res chain seq x y z
N PRO A 1 15.70 -15.10 -2.15
CA PRO A 1 15.28 -13.76 -2.64
C PRO A 1 13.75 -13.66 -2.62
N PRO A 2 13.16 -12.50 -2.27
CA PRO A 2 11.72 -12.32 -2.33
C PRO A 2 11.23 -12.41 -3.78
N LYS A 3 10.11 -13.10 -3.98
CA LYS A 3 9.42 -13.20 -5.27
C LYS A 3 8.09 -12.48 -5.19
N MET A 4 7.87 -11.52 -6.08
CA MET A 4 6.60 -10.84 -6.20
C MET A 4 5.53 -11.79 -6.75
N ILE A 5 4.45 -11.95 -6.01
CA ILE A 5 3.27 -12.76 -6.38
C ILE A 5 2.19 -11.86 -6.99
N GLN A 6 1.96 -10.69 -6.38
CA GLN A 6 0.95 -9.75 -6.84
C GLN A 6 1.59 -8.38 -7.06
N ARG A 7 1.39 -7.86 -8.28
CA ARG A 7 1.76 -6.50 -8.65
C ARG A 7 0.60 -5.56 -8.34
N PRO A 8 0.89 -4.35 -7.86
CA PRO A 8 -0.08 -3.28 -7.84
C PRO A 8 -0.34 -2.77 -9.26
N ASP A 9 -1.52 -2.19 -9.47
CA ASP A 9 -1.84 -1.49 -10.72
C ASP A 9 -1.03 -0.19 -10.82
N SER A 10 -0.53 0.12 -12.02
CA SER A 10 0.31 1.31 -12.25
C SER A 10 -0.49 2.61 -12.31
N LEU A 11 -1.80 2.52 -12.53
CA LEU A 11 -2.70 3.65 -12.57
C LEU A 11 -3.99 3.25 -11.86
N ILE A 12 -4.35 4.00 -10.82
CA ILE A 12 -5.59 3.79 -10.10
C ILE A 12 -6.36 5.11 -10.07
N GLN A 13 -7.57 5.08 -10.63
CA GLN A 13 -8.50 6.20 -10.55
C GLN A 13 -9.37 5.99 -9.32
N ILE A 14 -9.41 6.98 -8.44
CA ILE A 14 -10.22 6.96 -7.23
C ILE A 14 -11.24 8.10 -7.30
N THR A 15 -12.50 7.80 -6.99
CA THR A 15 -13.55 8.81 -6.87
C THR A 15 -13.56 9.38 -5.46
N LYS A 16 -14.08 10.59 -5.30
CA LYS A 16 -14.28 11.18 -3.97
C LYS A 16 -15.14 10.24 -3.12
N ASP A 17 -14.77 10.09 -1.84
CA ASP A 17 -15.41 9.22 -0.85
C ASP A 17 -15.20 7.69 -1.05
N GLU A 18 -14.34 7.29 -1.99
CA GLU A 18 -13.95 5.88 -2.14
C GLU A 18 -12.71 5.52 -1.30
N THR A 19 -12.65 4.25 -0.90
CA THR A 19 -11.44 3.65 -0.34
C THR A 19 -10.66 2.97 -1.45
N LEU A 20 -9.43 3.42 -1.66
CA LEU A 20 -8.45 2.80 -2.53
C LEU A 20 -7.69 1.71 -1.77
N SER A 21 -7.72 0.48 -2.25
CA SER A 21 -6.90 -0.62 -1.73
C SER A 21 -5.85 -1.04 -2.77
N ILE A 22 -4.59 -0.72 -2.51
CA ILE A 22 -3.46 -1.14 -3.34
C ILE A 22 -2.89 -2.43 -2.75
N LYS A 23 -2.96 -3.53 -3.52
CA LYS A 23 -2.46 -4.84 -3.08
C LYS A 23 -1.13 -5.16 -3.72
N CYS A 24 -0.16 -5.55 -2.90
CA CYS A 24 1.15 -6.00 -3.32
C CYS A 24 1.54 -7.19 -2.44
N SER A 25 2.02 -8.28 -3.05
CA SER A 25 2.35 -9.49 -2.27
C SER A 25 3.68 -10.07 -2.72
N PHE A 26 4.50 -10.46 -1.75
CA PHE A 26 5.79 -11.08 -1.96
C PHE A 26 5.89 -12.37 -1.15
N ARG A 27 6.70 -13.31 -1.62
CA ARG A 27 7.03 -14.55 -0.90
C ARG A 27 8.53 -14.74 -0.83
N GLY A 28 9.01 -15.05 0.35
CA GLY A 28 10.43 -15.26 0.63
C GLY A 28 10.61 -15.96 1.97
N ARG A 29 11.83 -16.42 2.24
CA ARG A 29 12.27 -16.85 3.57
C ARG A 29 13.58 -16.13 3.90
N PRO A 30 13.66 -15.34 4.99
CA PRO A 30 12.54 -14.97 5.87
C PRO A 30 11.44 -14.20 5.12
N GLU A 31 10.27 -14.07 5.75
CA GLU A 31 9.13 -13.37 5.15
C GLU A 31 9.51 -11.93 4.79
N PRO A 32 9.21 -11.46 3.56
CA PRO A 32 9.58 -10.12 3.14
C PRO A 32 8.73 -9.06 3.84
N THR A 33 9.38 -7.97 4.24
CA THR A 33 8.70 -6.76 4.73
C THR A 33 8.34 -5.85 3.55
N ILE A 34 7.14 -5.28 3.59
CA ILE A 34 6.66 -4.31 2.60
C ILE A 34 6.63 -2.94 3.28
N ASN A 35 7.21 -1.94 2.62
CA ASN A 35 7.15 -0.54 3.03
C ASN A 35 6.50 0.25 1.89
N TRP A 36 5.56 1.12 2.25
CA TRP A 36 4.85 1.98 1.30
C TRP A 36 5.46 3.38 1.31
N LEU A 37 5.61 3.95 0.12
CA LEU A 37 6.10 5.32 -0.07
C LEU A 37 5.00 6.15 -0.73
N TYR A 38 4.75 7.35 -0.22
CA TYR A 38 3.89 8.35 -0.85
C TYR A 38 4.75 9.57 -1.22
N ASN A 39 4.78 9.93 -2.50
CA ASN A 39 5.64 10.99 -3.04
C ASN A 39 7.14 10.88 -2.68
N GLY A 40 7.64 9.66 -2.47
CA GLY A 40 9.03 9.39 -2.13
C GLY A 40 9.32 9.38 -0.61
N GLU A 41 8.32 9.64 0.23
CA GLU A 41 8.44 9.59 1.69
C GLU A 41 7.74 8.36 2.27
N GLU A 42 8.21 7.86 3.42
CA GLU A 42 7.61 6.71 4.10
C GLU A 42 6.17 7.00 4.50
N PHE A 43 5.26 6.17 4.01
CA PHE A 43 3.85 6.27 4.33
C PHE A 43 3.50 5.32 5.47
N THR A 44 3.02 5.89 6.57
CA THR A 44 2.48 5.13 7.71
C THR A 44 1.01 5.47 7.89
N MET A 45 0.18 4.45 8.10
CA MET A 45 -1.23 4.65 8.41
C MET A 45 -1.40 4.70 9.92
N HIS A 46 -1.90 5.81 10.45
CA HIS A 46 -2.07 6.04 11.90
C HIS A 46 -0.77 5.83 12.72
N GLY A 47 0.39 6.15 12.13
CA GLY A 47 1.69 5.97 12.78
C GLY A 47 2.16 4.51 12.87
N SER A 48 1.47 3.57 12.19
CA SER A 48 1.89 2.18 12.08
C SER A 48 2.41 1.87 10.66
N PRO A 49 3.54 1.14 10.53
CA PRO A 49 4.01 0.63 9.26
C PRO A 49 2.99 -0.35 8.65
N ILE A 50 2.59 -0.10 7.41
CA ILE A 50 1.66 -0.99 6.68
C ILE A 50 2.48 -2.15 6.12
N THR A 51 2.41 -3.31 6.77
CA THR A 51 3.30 -4.45 6.52
C THR A 51 2.60 -5.64 5.86
N ASP A 52 1.27 -5.64 5.80
CA ASP A 52 0.44 -6.74 5.27
C ASP A 52 0.34 -6.75 3.73
N GLY A 53 0.99 -5.79 3.07
CA GLY A 53 0.97 -5.68 1.62
C GLY A 53 -0.32 -5.10 1.05
N VAL A 54 -1.23 -4.59 1.88
CA VAL A 54 -2.44 -3.89 1.41
C VAL A 54 -2.46 -2.47 1.95
N LEU A 55 -2.12 -1.51 1.09
CA LEU A 55 -2.28 -0.10 1.41
C LEU A 55 -3.73 0.31 1.18
N SER A 56 -4.44 0.65 2.26
CA SER A 56 -5.80 1.19 2.19
C SER A 56 -5.77 2.70 2.43
N LEU A 57 -6.16 3.47 1.42
CA LEU A 57 -6.26 4.92 1.46
C LEU A 57 -7.73 5.32 1.36
N THR A 58 -8.28 5.95 2.39
CA THR A 58 -9.62 6.54 2.32
C THR A 58 -9.45 8.04 2.11
N GLN A 59 -9.95 8.59 1.00
CA GLN A 59 -10.06 10.04 0.85
C GLN A 59 -11.24 10.52 1.69
N ALA A 60 -10.96 11.06 2.88
CA ALA A 60 -11.96 11.79 3.66
C ALA A 60 -11.30 12.86 4.56
N LYS A 61 -11.19 14.09 4.04
CA LYS A 61 -11.70 15.29 4.73
C LYS A 61 -11.73 16.47 3.76
N GLU A 62 -12.93 16.86 3.37
CA GLU A 62 -13.19 18.24 2.98
C GLU A 62 -13.33 19.03 4.29
N GLY A 63 -12.50 20.06 4.44
CA GLY A 63 -12.49 20.98 5.57
C GLY A 63 -11.82 22.27 5.15
#